data_AF-A0A535HMF0-F1
#
_entry.id   AF-A0A535HMF0-F1
#
_cell.length_a   1.000
_cell.length_b   1.000
_cell.length_c   1.000
_cell.angle_alpha   90.00
_cell.angle_beta   90.00
_cell.angle_gamma   90.00
#
_symmetry.space_group_name_H-M   'P 1'
#
loop_
_entity.id
_entity.type
_entity.pdbx_description
1 polymer ?
#
loop_
_entity_poly.entity_id
_entity_poly.type
_entity_poly.pdbx_seq_one_letter_code
_entity_poly.pdbx_strand_id
1 'polypeptide(L)'
;MAMVVVLFPVSGEEPALQPAALDELARLGVTSISLLRDDRTAGLVLAGWAFDPARALEAACAVTGTCDGVRMLQPLMQMTVSAAPIEGAARPRAAW
;
A
#
# COMPACT_ATOMS: atom_id res chain seq x y z
N MET A 1 -3.78 11.20 -1.14
CA MET A 1 -2.81 10.26 -0.53
C MET A 1 -2.50 9.20 -1.55
N ALA A 2 -1.24 9.08 -1.94
CA ALA A 2 -0.80 8.03 -2.85
C ALA A 2 -0.60 6.73 -2.07
N MET A 3 -1.00 5.61 -2.66
CA MET A 3 -0.80 4.27 -2.12
C MET A 3 -0.40 3.35 -3.26
N VAL A 4 0.64 2.55 -3.05
CA VAL A 4 1.05 1.50 -3.98
C VAL A 4 1.21 0.20 -3.22
N VAL A 5 0.75 -0.89 -3.86
CA VAL A 5 0.93 -2.26 -3.38
C VAL A 5 1.88 -2.98 -4.32
N VAL A 6 2.89 -3.61 -3.74
CA VAL A 6 3.94 -4.30 -4.45
C VAL A 6 4.01 -5.73 -3.96
N LEU A 7 4.14 -6.69 -4.88
CA LEU A 7 4.31 -8.10 -4.58
C LEU A 7 5.68 -8.58 -5.05
N PHE A 8 6.33 -9.42 -4.25
CA PHE A 8 7.62 -10.03 -4.61
C PHE A 8 7.70 -11.46 -4.05
N PRO A 9 8.48 -12.35 -4.68
CA PRO A 9 8.64 -13.72 -4.19
C PRO A 9 9.27 -13.72 -2.79
N VAL A 10 8.83 -14.67 -1.95
CA VAL A 10 9.42 -14.90 -0.64
C VAL A 10 10.73 -15.65 -0.83
N SER A 11 11.86 -15.04 -0.44
CA SER A 11 13.08 -15.79 -0.14
C SER A 11 12.94 -16.44 1.25
N GLY A 12 13.67 -17.52 1.53
CA GLY A 12 13.55 -18.24 2.80
C GLY A 12 13.92 -17.42 4.05
N GLU A 13 14.41 -16.20 3.88
CA GLU A 13 14.72 -15.25 4.95
C GLU A 13 13.55 -14.29 5.19
N GLU A 14 13.35 -13.91 6.46
CA GLU A 14 12.36 -12.90 6.85
C GLU A 14 12.72 -11.56 6.16
N PRO A 15 11.80 -10.93 5.41
CA PRO A 15 12.11 -9.65 4.78
C PRO A 15 12.33 -8.59 5.86
N ALA A 16 13.52 -8.01 5.89
CA ALA A 16 13.91 -7.00 6.88
C ALA A 16 14.13 -5.65 6.21
N LEU A 17 13.45 -4.61 6.71
CA LEU A 17 13.65 -3.23 6.27
C LEU A 17 15.00 -2.72 6.79
N GLN A 18 15.93 -2.46 5.87
CA GLN A 18 17.24 -1.91 6.23
C GLN A 18 17.14 -0.39 6.50
N PRO A 19 17.95 0.17 7.41
CA PRO A 19 17.93 1.61 7.71
C PRO A 19 18.12 2.49 6.47
N ALA A 20 19.02 2.11 5.57
CA ALA A 20 19.27 2.83 4.33
C ALA A 20 18.03 2.87 3.40
N ALA A 21 17.19 1.83 3.43
CA ALA A 21 15.94 1.80 2.68
C ALA A 21 14.94 2.82 3.25
N LEU A 22 14.89 2.99 4.57
CA LEU A 22 13.98 3.95 5.22
C LEU A 22 14.33 5.39 4.86
N ASP A 23 15.63 5.73 4.81
CA ASP A 23 16.08 7.06 4.39
C ASP A 23 15.70 7.36 2.93
N GLU A 24 15.83 6.37 2.04
CA GLU A 24 15.41 6.51 0.66
C GLU A 24 13.90 6.67 0.54
N LEU A 25 13.11 5.84 1.21
CA LEU A 25 11.65 5.94 1.24
C LEU A 25 11.18 7.32 1.74
N ALA A 26 11.84 7.86 2.78
CA ALA A 26 11.55 9.19 3.28
C ALA A 26 11.84 10.28 2.22
N ARG A 27 12.95 10.18 1.48
CA ARG A 27 13.25 11.07 0.34
C ARG A 27 12.22 10.96 -0.78
N LEU A 28 11.64 9.78 -0.97
CA LEU A 28 10.57 9.54 -1.94
C LEU A 28 9.20 10.04 -1.46
N GLY A 29 9.09 10.58 -0.24
CA GLY A 29 7.83 11.09 0.31
C GLY A 29 6.91 10.03 0.88
N VAL A 30 7.41 8.80 1.09
CA VAL A 30 6.70 7.72 1.78
C VAL A 30 6.67 8.03 3.28
N THR A 31 5.50 7.91 3.89
CA THR A 31 5.28 8.18 5.33
C THR A 31 4.69 7.00 6.08
N SER A 32 4.27 5.95 5.38
CA SER A 32 3.74 4.73 5.95
C SER A 32 4.19 3.54 5.11
N ILE A 33 4.63 2.49 5.80
CA ILE A 33 5.11 1.25 5.22
C ILE A 33 4.37 0.11 5.92
N SER A 34 3.89 -0.87 5.17
CA SER A 34 3.42 -2.14 5.73
C SER A 34 4.03 -3.28 4.94
N LEU A 35 4.65 -4.21 5.64
CA LEU A 35 5.24 -5.41 5.08
C LEU A 35 4.38 -6.61 5.49
N LEU A 36 3.99 -7.42 4.52
CA LEU A 36 3.08 -8.56 4.68
C LEU A 36 3.69 -9.79 4.00
N ARG A 37 3.30 -10.99 4.42
CA ARG A 37 3.69 -12.25 3.77
C ARG A 37 2.60 -13.30 3.90
N ASP A 38 2.55 -14.18 2.91
CA ASP A 38 1.91 -15.48 2.99
C ASP A 38 2.93 -16.58 2.63
N ASP A 39 2.47 -17.82 2.42
CA ASP A 39 3.33 -18.96 2.11
C ASP A 39 4.04 -18.89 0.75
N ARG A 40 3.66 -17.95 -0.12
CA ARG A 40 4.11 -17.88 -1.52
C ARG A 40 4.57 -16.49 -1.95
N THR A 41 4.17 -15.42 -1.28
CA THR A 41 4.39 -14.05 -1.72
C THR A 41 4.54 -13.11 -0.52
N ALA A 42 5.47 -12.18 -0.64
CA ALA A 42 5.58 -11.03 0.24
C ALA A 42 4.94 -9.81 -0.43
N GLY A 43 4.31 -8.98 0.38
CA GLY A 43 3.64 -7.76 -0.02
C GLY A 43 4.23 -6.55 0.69
N LEU A 44 4.41 -5.45 -0.03
CA LEU A 44 4.80 -4.16 0.50
C LEU A 44 3.75 -3.12 0.13
N VAL A 45 3.21 -2.44 1.13
CA VAL A 45 2.32 -1.29 0.95
C VAL A 45 3.10 -0.03 1.29
N LEU A 46 3.17 0.89 0.34
CA LEU A 46 3.80 2.19 0.50
C LEU A 46 2.72 3.26 0.39
N ALA A 47 2.64 4.14 1.38
CA ALA A 47 1.73 5.26 1.35
C ALA A 47 2.41 6.56 1.80
N GLY A 48 1.99 7.65 1.19
CA GLY A 48 2.51 8.98 1.48
C GLY A 48 1.67 10.06 0.81
N TRP A 49 1.66 11.24 1.42
CA TRP A 49 1.01 12.41 0.81
C TRP A 49 1.90 13.07 -0.24
N ALA A 50 3.23 13.02 -0.07
CA ALA A 50 4.23 13.49 -1.03
C ALA A 50 4.77 12.39 -1.96
N PHE A 51 4.35 11.14 -1.75
CA PHE A 51 4.82 10.00 -2.53
C PHE A 51 4.30 10.06 -3.96
N ASP A 52 5.20 9.99 -4.93
CA ASP A 52 4.88 9.87 -6.35
C ASP A 52 4.77 8.38 -6.75
N PRO A 53 3.57 7.87 -7.11
CA PRO A 53 3.40 6.50 -7.58
C PRO A 53 4.26 6.13 -8.79
N ALA A 54 4.68 7.09 -9.62
CA ALA A 54 5.57 6.82 -10.76
C ALA A 54 6.95 6.33 -10.31
N ARG A 55 7.36 6.63 -9.07
CA ARG A 55 8.62 6.19 -8.45
C ARG A 55 8.45 4.95 -7.56
N ALA A 56 7.31 4.27 -7.63
CA ALA A 56 7.05 3.15 -6.74
C ALA A 56 7.94 1.94 -6.96
N LEU A 57 8.43 1.73 -8.19
CA LEU A 57 9.41 0.67 -8.46
C LEU A 57 10.73 0.96 -7.73
N GLU A 58 11.22 2.19 -7.80
CA GLU A 58 12.42 2.64 -7.08
C GLU A 58 12.26 2.45 -5.56
N ALA A 59 11.11 2.87 -5.03
CA ALA A 59 10.77 2.68 -3.62
C ALA A 59 10.73 1.21 -3.21
N ALA A 60 10.16 0.34 -4.06
CA ALA A 60 10.14 -1.10 -3.82
C ALA A 60 11.54 -1.70 -3.82
N CYS A 61 12.36 -1.38 -4.82
CA CYS A 61 13.71 -1.91 -4.95
C CYS A 61 14.63 -1.46 -3.81
N ALA A 62 14.42 -0.25 -3.27
CA ALA A 62 15.11 0.21 -2.06
C ALA A 62 14.84 -0.72 -0.86
N VAL A 63 13.64 -1.29 -0.77
CA VAL A 63 13.24 -2.21 0.30
C VAL A 63 13.68 -3.64 0.03
N THR A 64 13.46 -4.15 -1.17
CA THR A 64 13.74 -5.54 -1.54
C THR A 64 15.20 -5.80 -1.88
N GLY A 65 16.00 -4.75 -2.07
CA GLY A 65 17.40 -4.83 -2.52
C GLY A 65 17.56 -5.26 -3.98
N THR A 66 16.47 -5.61 -4.66
CA THR A 66 16.42 -6.02 -6.07
C THR A 66 15.06 -5.67 -6.68
N CYS A 67 15.04 -5.39 -7.98
CA CYS A 67 13.81 -5.19 -8.74
C CYS A 67 13.27 -6.50 -9.37
N ASP A 68 13.98 -7.62 -9.20
CA ASP A 68 13.62 -8.89 -9.84
C ASP A 68 12.35 -9.50 -9.22
N GLY A 69 11.42 -9.91 -10.08
CA GLY A 69 10.16 -10.52 -9.66
C GLY A 69 9.20 -9.56 -8.94
N VAL A 70 9.55 -8.26 -8.84
CA VAL A 70 8.70 -7.22 -8.30
C VAL A 70 7.51 -6.98 -9.23
N ARG A 71 6.30 -7.06 -8.69
CA ARG A 71 5.04 -6.85 -9.41
C ARG A 71 4.26 -5.74 -8.70
N MET A 72 4.09 -4.61 -9.38
CA MET A 72 3.26 -3.52 -8.88
C MET A 72 1.80 -3.76 -9.25
N LEU A 73 0.90 -3.64 -8.27
CA LEU A 73 -0.53 -3.70 -8.53
C LEU A 73 -1.04 -2.34 -9.01
N GLN A 74 -1.83 -2.36 -10.08
CA GLN A 74 -2.50 -1.16 -10.57
C GLN A 74 -3.81 -0.96 -9.81
N PRO A 75 -4.02 0.21 -9.18
CA PRO A 75 -5.29 0.50 -8.52
C PRO A 75 -6.39 0.61 -9.58
N LEU A 76 -7.39 -0.26 -9.49
CA LEU A 76 -8.57 -0.20 -10.36
C LEU A 76 -9.68 0.65 -9.76
N MET A 77 -9.80 0.67 -8.42
CA MET A 77 -10.78 1.46 -7.68
C MET A 77 -10.28 1.72 -6.27
N GLN A 78 -10.49 2.94 -5.75
CA GLN A 78 -10.26 3.30 -4.36
C GLN A 78 -11.45 4.12 -3.86
N MET A 79 -12.05 3.70 -2.74
CA MET A 79 -13.18 4.40 -2.14
C MET A 79 -13.04 4.43 -0.62
N THR A 80 -13.50 5.52 -0.01
CA THR A 80 -13.69 5.59 1.44
C THR A 80 -15.13 5.17 1.74
N VAL A 81 -15.30 4.20 2.64
CA VAL A 81 -16.61 3.72 3.08
C VAL A 81 -16.88 4.24 4.49
N SER A 82 -18.09 4.73 4.74
CA SER A 82 -18.54 5.19 6.05
C SER A 82 -19.86 4.51 6.42
N ALA A 83 -20.01 4.17 7.70
CA ALA A 83 -21.27 3.68 8.25
C ALA A 83 -22.24 4.81 8.65
N ALA A 84 -21.87 6.08 8.37
CA ALA A 84 -22.74 7.21 8.66
C ALA A 84 -24.10 7.03 7.99
N PRO A 85 -25.22 7.20 8.72
CA PRO A 85 -26.54 7.19 8.11
C PRO A 85 -26.58 8.22 6.98
N ILE A 86 -27.22 7.87 5.87
CA ILE A 86 -27.51 8.85 4.82
C ILE A 86 -28.49 9.87 5.41
N GLU A 87 -28.01 11.07 5.74
CA GLU A 87 -28.88 12.16 6.18
C GLU A 87 -29.91 12.44 5.07
N GLY A 88 -31.19 12.30 5.39
CA GLY A 88 -32.31 12.52 4.45
C GLY A 88 -33.00 11.27 3.91
N ALA A 89 -32.51 10.05 4.20
CA ALA A 89 -33.28 8.84 3.96
C ALA A 89 -34.39 8.71 5.02
N ALA A 90 -35.52 9.40 4.81
CA ALA A 90 -36.69 9.29 5.65
C ALA A 90 -37.07 7.80 5.79
N ARG A 91 -37.12 7.30 7.03
CA ARG A 91 -37.76 6.00 7.31
C ARG A 91 -39.15 6.02 6.66
N PRO A 92 -39.53 5.01 5.84
CA PRO A 92 -40.92 4.89 5.44
C PRO A 92 -41.76 4.84 6.72
N ARG A 93 -42.67 5.81 6.87
CA ARG A 93 -43.64 5.81 7.98
C ARG A 93 -44.39 4.49 7.91
N ALA A 94 -44.29 3.69 8.97
CA ALA A 94 -45.18 2.56 9.18
C ALA A 94 -46.61 3.11 9.20
N ALA A 95 -47.39 2.79 8.17
CA ALA A 95 -48.82 2.98 8.16
C ALA A 95 -49.43 1.85 9.00
N TRP A 96 -50.06 2.22 10.11
CA TRP A 96 -51.01 1.38 10.83
C TRP A 96 -52.40 1.68 10.28
#